data_AF-A0A2N2PLL7-F1
#
_entry.id   AF-A0A2N2PLL7-F1
#
_cell.length_a   1.000
_cell.length_b   1.000
_cell.length_c   1.000
_cell.angle_alpha   90.00
_cell.angle_beta   90.00
_cell.angle_gamma   90.00
#
_symmetry.space_group_name_H-M   'P 1'
#
loop_
_entity.id
_entity.type
_entity.pdbx_description
1 polymer ?
#
loop_
_entity_poly.entity_id
_entity_poly.type
_entity_poly.pdbx_seq_one_letter_code
_entity_poly.pdbx_strand_id
1 'polypeptide(L)'
;MGDILDKDADFHGDPDHSDVERERIRKHLNEEIKREGLERALIVAPIDAVINWARLSSVWPVTFGIACCAIEMMAAGAAKFDMDRFGAGVFRPSPRQADLMIVAGTVTYKMAPRLKRLYDQMPEPKYVIAMGACVLGGGPYSLHGYHVVKGVDKIVPVDVYLPGCPPRPEALLEGLMRIQEKIRSERVVAGRVGLYPDALGRSTVDPRMREILDKKK
;
A
#
# COMPACT_ATOMS: atom_id res chain seq x y z
N MET A 1 38.32 20.03 33.14
CA MET A 1 38.46 18.93 32.17
C MET A 1 37.19 18.11 32.25
N GLY A 2 36.08 18.67 31.78
CA GLY A 2 35.53 18.44 30.43
C GLY A 2 34.14 17.85 30.70
N ASP A 3 33.12 18.68 30.61
CA ASP A 3 32.24 18.81 29.44
C ASP A 3 31.22 17.68 29.36
N ILE A 4 30.01 18.06 28.94
CA ILE A 4 28.85 17.25 28.48
C ILE A 4 27.60 17.48 29.35
N LEU A 5 26.65 18.18 28.71
CA LEU A 5 25.20 18.19 28.94
C LEU A 5 24.70 18.71 30.29
N ASP A 6 24.04 19.87 30.27
CA ASP A 6 22.66 19.97 30.72
C ASP A 6 22.04 21.20 30.04
N LYS A 7 20.83 21.05 29.50
CA LYS A 7 19.59 21.61 30.08
C LYS A 7 19.74 23.09 30.42
N ASP A 8 18.77 23.86 29.96
CA ASP A 8 18.63 25.27 30.30
C ASP A 8 19.51 26.19 29.44
N ALA A 9 19.26 26.19 28.12
CA ALA A 9 19.37 27.46 27.39
C ALA A 9 18.13 28.29 27.75
N ASP A 10 18.15 28.81 28.99
CA ASP A 10 17.19 29.75 29.52
C ASP A 10 17.14 30.97 28.61
N PHE A 11 16.02 31.10 27.90
CA PHE A 11 15.54 32.39 27.44
C PHE A 11 15.27 33.22 28.69
N HIS A 12 16.28 33.95 29.16
CA HIS A 12 16.08 35.07 30.07
C HIS A 12 15.13 36.04 29.37
N GLY A 13 13.88 36.03 29.83
CA GLY A 13 12.80 36.84 29.30
C GLY A 13 13.06 38.31 29.51
N ASP A 14 12.89 39.07 28.43
CA ASP A 14 12.56 40.49 28.53
C ASP A 14 11.08 40.60 28.97
N PRO A 15 10.74 41.28 30.09
CA PRO A 15 9.45 41.06 30.77
C PRO A 15 8.23 41.78 30.18
N ASP A 16 8.30 42.42 29.01
CA ASP A 16 7.22 43.30 28.53
C ASP A 16 6.67 43.03 27.10
N HIS A 17 6.98 41.87 26.50
CA HIS A 17 6.34 41.46 25.24
C HIS A 17 5.08 40.61 25.50
N SER A 18 3.95 41.30 25.49
CA SER A 18 2.58 40.78 25.66
C SER A 18 2.34 39.41 25.01
N ASP A 19 1.58 38.53 25.69
CA ASP A 19 1.15 37.22 25.18
C ASP A 19 0.51 37.29 23.77
N VAL A 20 -0.05 38.46 23.44
CA VAL A 20 -0.61 38.83 22.13
C VAL A 20 0.44 38.76 21.01
N GLU A 21 1.68 39.15 21.28
CA GLU A 21 2.77 39.18 20.30
C GLU A 21 3.31 37.78 19.99
N ARG A 22 3.40 36.93 21.02
CA ARG A 22 3.71 35.50 20.87
C ARG A 22 2.64 34.77 20.07
N GLU A 23 1.37 35.13 20.27
CA GLU A 23 0.24 34.59 19.51
C GLU A 23 0.24 35.07 18.05
N ARG A 24 0.63 36.33 17.81
CA ARG A 24 0.76 36.93 16.47
C ARG A 24 1.92 36.29 15.69
N ILE A 25 3.09 36.09 16.30
CA ILE A 25 4.22 35.37 15.71
C ILE A 25 3.84 33.93 15.40
N ARG A 26 3.13 33.23 16.31
CA ARG A 26 2.60 31.88 16.04
C ARG A 26 1.62 31.84 14.87
N LYS A 27 0.74 32.83 14.72
CA LYS A 27 -0.19 32.91 13.59
C LYS A 27 0.55 33.14 12.27
N HIS A 28 1.50 34.06 12.23
CA HIS A 28 2.32 34.32 11.03
C HIS A 28 3.16 33.10 10.64
N LEU A 29 3.83 32.45 11.60
CA LEU A 29 4.62 31.24 11.34
C LEU A 29 3.73 30.09 10.83
N ASN A 30 2.51 29.93 11.37
CA ASN A 30 1.54 28.95 10.88
C ASN A 30 1.02 29.27 9.48
N GLU A 31 0.85 30.54 9.12
CA GLU A 31 0.46 30.97 7.78
C GLU A 31 1.59 30.78 6.77
N GLU A 32 2.84 31.05 7.15
CA GLU A 32 4.02 30.77 6.32
C GLU A 32 4.22 29.27 6.13
N ILE A 33 4.11 28.46 7.17
CA ILE A 33 4.14 26.99 7.07
C ILE A 33 3.00 26.47 6.19
N LYS A 34 1.81 27.07 6.27
CA LYS A 34 0.69 26.74 5.38
C LYS A 34 0.97 27.15 3.93
N ARG A 35 1.58 28.31 3.69
CA ARG A 35 1.96 28.77 2.34
C ARG A 35 3.05 27.89 1.73
N GLU A 36 4.12 27.62 2.46
CA GLU A 36 5.19 26.71 2.00
C GLU A 36 4.65 25.29 1.80
N GLY A 37 3.78 24.81 2.69
CA GLY A 37 3.09 23.53 2.55
C GLY A 37 2.17 23.48 1.34
N LEU A 38 1.47 24.58 1.04
CA LEU A 38 0.59 24.72 -0.12
C LEU A 38 1.39 24.75 -1.43
N GLU A 39 2.48 25.51 -1.49
CA GLU A 39 3.37 25.57 -2.67
C GLU A 39 4.00 24.20 -2.95
N ARG A 40 4.51 23.53 -1.92
CA ARG A 40 5.03 22.16 -2.05
C ARG A 40 3.94 21.18 -2.45
N ALA A 41 2.72 21.28 -1.89
CA ALA A 41 1.59 20.44 -2.29
C ALA A 41 1.17 20.68 -3.74
N LEU A 42 1.23 21.92 -4.23
CA LEU A 42 0.90 22.26 -5.62
C LEU A 42 1.86 21.63 -6.63
N ILE A 43 3.14 21.49 -6.26
CA ILE A 43 4.17 20.85 -7.07
C ILE A 43 4.12 19.33 -6.94
N VAL A 44 3.89 18.81 -5.73
CA VAL A 44 3.92 17.37 -5.44
C VAL A 44 2.67 16.66 -5.97
N ALA A 45 1.49 17.27 -5.87
CA ALA A 45 0.22 16.69 -6.32
C ALA A 45 0.21 16.25 -7.80
N PRO A 46 0.65 17.06 -8.78
CA PRO A 46 0.68 16.61 -10.18
C PRO A 46 1.69 15.49 -10.42
N ILE A 47 2.83 15.50 -9.70
CA ILE A 47 3.84 14.43 -9.80
C ILE A 47 3.27 13.11 -9.25
N ASP A 48 2.61 13.16 -8.10
CA ASP A 48 1.91 12.02 -7.51
C ASP A 48 0.84 11.47 -8.46
N ALA A 49 0.05 12.34 -9.08
CA ALA A 49 -0.97 11.96 -10.04
C ALA A 49 -0.38 11.21 -11.24
N VAL A 50 0.74 11.69 -11.80
CA VAL A 50 1.43 11.04 -12.93
C VAL A 50 2.00 9.68 -12.52
N ILE A 51 2.65 9.58 -11.35
CA ILE A 51 3.20 8.31 -10.85
C ILE A 51 2.09 7.29 -10.60
N ASN A 52 0.98 7.71 -9.98
CA ASN A 52 -0.16 6.83 -9.73
C ASN A 52 -0.81 6.39 -11.03
N TRP A 53 -0.95 7.29 -12.00
CA TRP A 53 -1.46 6.96 -13.33
C TRP A 53 -0.57 5.93 -14.03
N ALA A 54 0.75 6.08 -13.97
CA ALA A 54 1.68 5.11 -14.54
C ALA A 54 1.54 3.72 -13.88
N ARG A 55 1.43 3.67 -12.55
CA ARG A 55 1.27 2.41 -11.80
C ARG A 55 -0.08 1.74 -12.05
N LEU A 56 -1.19 2.49 -12.00
CA LEU A 56 -2.53 1.91 -12.17
C LEU A 56 -2.80 1.45 -13.60
N SER A 57 -2.13 2.04 -14.60
CA SER A 57 -2.29 1.70 -16.02
C SER A 57 -1.47 0.49 -16.46
N SER A 58 -0.58 -0.04 -15.62
CA SER A 58 0.34 -1.13 -15.98
C SER A 58 0.61 -2.10 -14.83
N VAL A 59 -0.46 -2.62 -14.24
CA VAL A 59 -0.37 -3.59 -13.14
C VAL A 59 -0.07 -4.99 -13.68
N TRP A 60 1.03 -5.61 -13.32
CA TRP A 60 1.45 -6.92 -13.81
C TRP A 60 1.18 -8.04 -12.80
N PRO A 61 0.16 -8.89 -13.03
CA PRO A 61 -0.12 -10.01 -12.16
C PRO A 61 0.95 -11.11 -12.29
N VAL A 62 1.36 -11.67 -11.15
CA VAL A 62 2.13 -12.91 -11.12
C VAL A 62 1.23 -14.09 -11.49
N THR A 63 1.73 -15.02 -12.32
CA THR A 63 1.00 -16.25 -12.63
C THR A 63 0.97 -17.17 -11.41
N PHE A 64 -0.10 -17.07 -10.63
CA PHE A 64 -0.22 -17.86 -9.41
C PHE A 64 -1.63 -18.45 -9.25
N GLY A 65 -1.84 -19.59 -9.91
CA GLY A 65 -3.05 -20.40 -9.80
C GLY A 65 -2.81 -21.65 -8.95
N ILE A 66 -3.63 -21.87 -7.91
CA ILE A 66 -3.48 -23.03 -7.02
C ILE A 66 -4.57 -24.09 -7.25
N ALA A 67 -5.81 -23.64 -7.46
CA ALA A 67 -6.97 -24.52 -7.53
C ALA A 67 -7.95 -24.05 -8.62
N CYS A 68 -9.25 -24.37 -8.47
CA CYS A 68 -10.29 -24.08 -9.46
C CYS A 68 -10.33 -22.61 -9.92
N CYS A 69 -10.17 -21.63 -9.01
CA CYS A 69 -10.18 -20.20 -9.37
C CYS A 69 -9.09 -19.79 -10.37
N ALA A 70 -8.05 -20.62 -10.56
CA ALA A 70 -7.05 -20.39 -11.60
C ALA A 70 -7.65 -20.43 -13.01
N ILE A 71 -8.66 -21.26 -13.24
CA ILE A 71 -9.31 -21.38 -14.55
C ILE A 71 -10.10 -20.09 -14.86
N GLU A 72 -10.83 -19.55 -13.88
CA GLU A 72 -11.52 -18.27 -14.02
C GLU A 72 -10.54 -17.10 -14.17
N MET A 73 -9.38 -17.16 -13.52
CA MET A 73 -8.29 -16.20 -13.75
C MET A 73 -7.76 -16.27 -15.19
N MET A 74 -7.56 -17.48 -15.74
CA MET A 74 -7.17 -17.67 -17.13
C MET A 74 -8.27 -17.21 -18.10
N ALA A 75 -9.54 -17.46 -17.76
CA ALA A 75 -10.68 -17.00 -18.55
C ALA A 75 -10.76 -15.47 -18.58
N ALA A 76 -10.49 -14.79 -17.48
CA ALA A 76 -10.42 -13.33 -17.43
C ALA A 76 -9.28 -12.76 -18.31
N GLY A 77 -8.18 -13.49 -18.47
CA GLY A 77 -7.11 -13.17 -19.41
C GLY A 77 -7.38 -13.57 -20.87
N ALA A 78 -8.42 -14.35 -21.14
CA ALA A 78 -8.74 -14.81 -22.49
C ALA A 78 -9.50 -13.74 -23.30
N ALA A 79 -9.56 -13.93 -24.63
CA ALA A 79 -10.09 -12.96 -25.60
C ALA A 79 -11.51 -12.43 -25.30
N LYS A 80 -12.34 -13.18 -24.58
CA LYS A 80 -13.71 -12.75 -24.23
C LYS A 80 -13.73 -11.59 -23.23
N PHE A 81 -12.83 -11.59 -22.27
CA PHE A 81 -12.81 -10.64 -21.15
C PHE A 81 -11.63 -9.68 -21.23
N ASP A 82 -10.52 -10.14 -21.81
CA ASP A 82 -9.32 -9.37 -22.11
C ASP A 82 -8.86 -8.46 -20.96
N MET A 83 -8.23 -9.07 -19.96
CA MET A 83 -7.61 -8.34 -18.85
C MET A 83 -6.49 -7.37 -19.32
N ASP A 84 -5.94 -7.56 -20.52
CA ASP A 84 -4.90 -6.68 -21.07
C ASP A 84 -5.41 -5.28 -21.38
N ARG A 85 -6.72 -5.13 -21.67
CA ARG A 85 -7.36 -3.82 -21.84
C ARG A 85 -7.20 -2.90 -20.65
N PHE A 86 -7.03 -3.45 -19.44
CA PHE A 86 -6.84 -2.70 -18.21
C PHE A 86 -5.36 -2.57 -17.81
N GLY A 87 -4.43 -3.00 -18.67
CA GLY A 87 -2.99 -2.99 -18.39
C GLY A 87 -2.50 -4.16 -17.56
N ALA A 88 -3.35 -5.19 -17.34
CA ALA A 88 -3.06 -6.34 -16.49
C ALA A 88 -3.06 -7.70 -17.21
N GLY A 89 -2.89 -7.71 -18.53
CA GLY A 89 -2.82 -8.94 -19.31
C GLY A 89 -1.44 -9.61 -19.30
N VAL A 90 -0.40 -8.87 -18.89
CA VAL A 90 0.98 -9.38 -18.82
C VAL A 90 1.17 -10.21 -17.56
N PHE A 91 0.73 -11.46 -17.65
CA PHE A 91 0.97 -12.49 -16.64
C PHE A 91 2.45 -12.85 -16.56
N ARG A 92 3.14 -12.39 -15.51
CA ARG A 92 4.57 -12.63 -15.30
C ARG A 92 4.81 -13.92 -14.50
N PRO A 93 5.64 -14.86 -15.00
CA PRO A 93 5.99 -16.07 -14.25
C PRO A 93 6.98 -15.82 -13.12
N SER A 94 7.70 -14.69 -13.17
CA SER A 94 8.66 -14.30 -12.14
C SER A 94 8.02 -13.29 -11.18
N PRO A 95 7.95 -13.58 -9.87
CA PRO A 95 7.42 -12.63 -8.87
C PRO A 95 8.29 -11.37 -8.78
N ARG A 96 9.56 -11.41 -9.17
CA ARG A 96 10.45 -10.24 -9.12
C ARG A 96 10.10 -9.16 -10.14
N GLN A 97 9.31 -9.51 -11.16
CA GLN A 97 8.87 -8.61 -12.21
C GLN A 97 7.41 -8.19 -12.04
N ALA A 98 6.67 -8.83 -11.13
CA ALA A 98 5.25 -8.60 -10.93
C ALA A 98 5.02 -7.69 -9.72
N ASP A 99 3.97 -6.89 -9.77
CA ASP A 99 3.52 -6.00 -8.68
C ASP A 99 2.16 -6.43 -8.10
N LEU A 100 1.39 -7.25 -8.81
CA LEU A 100 0.10 -7.78 -8.35
C LEU A 100 0.16 -9.28 -8.10
N MET A 101 -0.33 -9.72 -6.95
CA MET A 101 -0.49 -11.12 -6.60
C MET A 101 -1.95 -11.50 -6.48
N ILE A 102 -2.47 -12.24 -7.46
CA ILE A 102 -3.81 -12.82 -7.38
C ILE A 102 -3.67 -14.20 -6.74
N VAL A 103 -4.19 -14.36 -5.53
CA VAL A 103 -4.24 -15.67 -4.87
C VAL A 103 -5.48 -16.42 -5.36
N ALA A 104 -5.34 -17.12 -6.47
CA ALA A 104 -6.43 -17.85 -7.12
C ALA A 104 -6.53 -19.30 -6.62
N GLY A 105 -7.30 -19.50 -5.54
CA GLY A 105 -7.71 -20.81 -5.06
C GLY A 105 -7.14 -21.26 -3.70
N THR A 106 -7.46 -22.47 -3.30
CA THR A 106 -7.23 -23.00 -1.95
C THR A 106 -5.76 -23.03 -1.54
N VAL A 107 -5.41 -22.35 -0.44
CA VAL A 107 -4.07 -22.41 0.14
C VAL A 107 -3.99 -23.52 1.19
N THR A 108 -3.13 -24.50 0.97
CA THR A 108 -2.85 -25.55 1.95
C THR A 108 -1.72 -25.15 2.89
N TYR A 109 -1.63 -25.76 4.08
CA TYR A 109 -0.52 -25.51 5.02
C TYR A 109 0.86 -25.77 4.40
N LYS A 110 0.95 -26.73 3.47
CA LYS A 110 2.19 -27.00 2.72
C LYS A 110 2.54 -25.87 1.75
N MET A 111 1.53 -25.24 1.15
CA MET A 111 1.72 -24.14 0.20
C MET A 111 1.93 -22.78 0.88
N ALA A 112 1.41 -22.60 2.09
CA ALA A 112 1.50 -21.36 2.86
C ALA A 112 2.91 -20.73 2.95
N PRO A 113 3.99 -21.46 3.31
CA PRO A 113 5.33 -20.87 3.34
C PRO A 113 5.87 -20.50 1.95
N ARG A 114 5.40 -21.18 0.88
CA ARG A 114 5.78 -20.88 -0.51
C ARG A 114 5.08 -19.61 -1.00
N LEU A 115 3.80 -19.45 -0.66
CA LEU A 115 3.05 -18.23 -0.90
C LEU A 115 3.76 -17.02 -0.26
N LYS A 116 4.10 -17.12 1.02
CA LYS A 116 4.82 -16.05 1.74
C LYS A 116 6.14 -15.71 1.07
N ARG A 117 6.92 -16.72 0.69
CA ARG A 117 8.19 -16.52 -0.02
C ARG A 117 8.03 -15.82 -1.36
N LEU A 118 7.01 -16.15 -2.15
CA LEU A 118 6.74 -15.47 -3.42
C LEU A 118 6.40 -13.99 -3.17
N TYR A 119 5.53 -13.71 -2.21
CA TYR A 119 5.17 -12.36 -1.82
C TYR A 119 6.37 -11.53 -1.33
N ASP A 120 7.25 -12.14 -0.54
CA ASP A 120 8.46 -11.47 -0.04
C ASP A 120 9.49 -11.19 -1.14
N GLN A 121 9.45 -11.93 -2.26
CA GLN A 121 10.33 -11.72 -3.41
C GLN A 121 9.81 -10.68 -4.41
N MET A 122 8.56 -10.22 -4.26
CA MET A 122 8.00 -9.17 -5.10
C MET A 122 8.53 -7.79 -4.69
N PRO A 123 8.84 -6.91 -5.66
CA PRO A 123 9.24 -5.53 -5.41
C PRO A 123 8.09 -4.72 -4.78
N GLU A 124 8.43 -3.67 -4.05
CA GLU A 124 7.47 -2.64 -3.61
C GLU A 124 7.30 -1.60 -4.73
N PRO A 125 6.09 -1.09 -5.00
CA PRO A 125 4.81 -1.36 -4.35
C PRO A 125 4.14 -2.65 -4.85
N LYS A 126 3.59 -3.45 -3.94
CA LYS A 126 2.89 -4.71 -4.29
C LYS A 126 1.48 -4.79 -3.73
N TYR A 127 0.61 -5.43 -4.48
CA TYR A 127 -0.81 -5.60 -4.16
C TYR A 127 -1.23 -7.06 -4.17
N VAL A 128 -2.23 -7.41 -3.37
CA VAL A 128 -2.75 -8.77 -3.25
C VAL A 128 -4.27 -8.79 -3.40
N ILE A 129 -4.77 -9.60 -4.33
CA ILE A 129 -6.19 -9.92 -4.46
C ILE A 129 -6.42 -11.33 -3.94
N ALA A 130 -7.31 -11.49 -2.97
CA ALA A 130 -7.78 -12.79 -2.51
C ALA A 130 -8.97 -13.23 -3.37
N MET A 131 -8.75 -14.17 -4.28
CA MET A 131 -9.76 -14.66 -5.22
C MET A 131 -10.40 -15.98 -4.74
N GLY A 132 -11.65 -15.90 -4.30
CA GLY A 132 -12.53 -17.02 -4.01
C GLY A 132 -12.75 -17.33 -2.52
N ALA A 133 -13.80 -18.11 -2.23
CA ALA A 133 -14.22 -18.46 -0.88
C ALA A 133 -13.14 -19.22 -0.09
N CYS A 134 -12.32 -20.02 -0.78
CA CYS A 134 -11.25 -20.79 -0.17
C CYS A 134 -10.18 -19.91 0.49
N VAL A 135 -9.83 -18.77 -0.12
CA VAL A 135 -8.80 -17.86 0.41
C VAL A 135 -9.36 -16.88 1.44
N LEU A 136 -10.67 -16.63 1.44
CA LEU A 136 -11.33 -15.77 2.42
C LEU A 136 -11.41 -16.44 3.80
N GLY A 137 -11.81 -17.72 3.84
CA GLY A 137 -12.06 -18.41 5.10
C GLY A 137 -11.98 -19.93 5.03
N GLY A 138 -11.35 -20.47 3.98
CA GLY A 138 -11.31 -21.91 3.70
C GLY A 138 -12.49 -22.41 2.85
N GLY A 139 -13.55 -21.61 2.67
CA GLY A 139 -14.69 -21.92 1.80
C GLY A 139 -15.34 -23.27 2.16
N PRO A 140 -15.54 -24.19 1.20
CA PRO A 140 -16.10 -25.52 1.47
C PRO A 140 -15.22 -26.37 2.40
N TYR A 141 -13.93 -26.04 2.52
CA TYR A 141 -12.97 -26.75 3.37
C TYR A 141 -12.90 -26.19 4.79
N SER A 142 -13.71 -25.18 5.13
CA SER A 142 -13.65 -24.47 6.42
C SER A 142 -13.96 -25.37 7.63
N LEU A 143 -14.89 -26.32 7.49
CA LEU A 143 -15.33 -27.21 8.57
C LEU A 143 -14.44 -28.45 8.71
N HIS A 144 -14.21 -29.18 7.62
CA HIS A 144 -13.56 -30.50 7.66
C HIS A 144 -12.14 -30.52 7.05
N GLY A 145 -11.67 -29.41 6.49
CA GLY A 145 -10.34 -29.31 5.88
C GLY A 145 -9.25 -29.10 6.91
N TYR A 146 -8.60 -30.18 7.38
CA TYR A 146 -7.46 -30.10 8.30
C TYR A 146 -6.20 -29.49 7.66
N HIS A 147 -6.06 -29.59 6.34
CA HIS A 147 -4.86 -29.21 5.60
C HIS A 147 -4.96 -27.82 4.94
N VAL A 148 -6.11 -27.15 5.05
CA VAL A 148 -6.38 -25.86 4.40
C VAL A 148 -6.22 -24.72 5.40
N VAL A 149 -5.54 -23.66 4.98
CA VAL A 149 -5.43 -22.43 5.77
C VAL A 149 -6.76 -21.67 5.65
N LYS A 150 -7.42 -21.45 6.79
CA LYS A 150 -8.69 -20.72 6.87
C LYS A 150 -8.44 -19.20 6.80
N GLY A 151 -8.17 -18.70 5.60
CA GLY A 151 -7.88 -17.29 5.33
C GLY A 151 -6.43 -17.06 4.92
N VAL A 152 -6.22 -16.45 3.76
CA VAL A 152 -4.89 -16.09 3.24
C VAL A 152 -4.27 -14.90 3.96
N ASP A 153 -5.11 -14.07 4.57
CA ASP A 153 -4.76 -12.88 5.37
C ASP A 153 -3.84 -13.20 6.55
N LYS A 154 -3.85 -14.46 7.00
CA LYS A 154 -2.95 -14.96 8.05
C LYS A 154 -1.51 -15.07 7.59
N ILE A 155 -1.25 -15.04 6.27
CA ILE A 155 0.05 -15.27 5.65
C ILE A 155 0.56 -13.99 4.97
N VAL A 156 -0.28 -13.38 4.14
CA VAL A 156 0.05 -12.17 3.37
C VAL A 156 -1.06 -11.12 3.57
N PRO A 157 -0.73 -9.82 3.57
CA PRO A 157 -1.73 -8.77 3.62
C PRO A 157 -2.56 -8.79 2.32
N VAL A 158 -3.88 -8.65 2.44
CA VAL A 158 -4.81 -8.61 1.31
C VAL A 158 -5.37 -7.22 1.13
N ASP A 159 -5.40 -6.74 -0.10
CA ASP A 159 -5.92 -5.42 -0.45
C ASP A 159 -7.38 -5.46 -0.87
N VAL A 160 -7.75 -6.47 -1.68
CA VAL A 160 -9.11 -6.65 -2.20
C VAL A 160 -9.53 -8.11 -2.06
N TYR A 161 -10.76 -8.28 -1.58
CA TYR A 161 -11.40 -9.58 -1.36
C TYR A 161 -12.43 -9.82 -2.45
N LEU A 162 -12.33 -10.95 -3.14
CA LEU A 162 -13.27 -11.33 -4.19
C LEU A 162 -14.05 -12.60 -3.80
N PRO A 163 -15.31 -12.48 -3.35
CA PRO A 163 -16.14 -13.63 -3.00
C PRO A 163 -16.58 -14.40 -4.25
N GLY A 164 -16.57 -15.74 -4.17
CA GLY A 164 -17.04 -16.63 -5.22
C GLY A 164 -16.46 -18.04 -5.13
N CYS A 165 -17.04 -19.03 -5.81
CA CYS A 165 -16.55 -20.42 -5.78
C CYS A 165 -16.82 -21.18 -7.09
N PRO A 166 -16.09 -20.88 -8.18
CA PRO A 166 -15.16 -19.75 -8.36
C PRO A 166 -15.93 -18.44 -8.69
N PRO A 167 -15.35 -17.26 -8.42
CA PRO A 167 -15.95 -16.00 -8.85
C PRO A 167 -15.94 -15.89 -10.37
N ARG A 168 -16.97 -15.25 -10.95
CA ARG A 168 -17.02 -15.06 -12.40
C ARG A 168 -15.86 -14.17 -12.88
N PRO A 169 -15.35 -14.35 -14.11
CA PRO A 169 -14.27 -13.53 -14.65
C PRO A 169 -14.54 -12.02 -14.60
N GLU A 170 -15.80 -11.60 -14.79
CA GLU A 170 -16.22 -10.21 -14.67
C GLU A 170 -16.01 -9.64 -13.27
N ALA A 171 -16.24 -10.46 -12.23
CA ALA A 171 -16.01 -10.06 -10.85
C ALA A 171 -14.51 -9.88 -10.58
N LEU A 172 -13.64 -10.66 -11.25
CA LEU A 172 -12.20 -10.45 -11.14
C LEU A 172 -11.77 -9.12 -11.79
N LEU A 173 -12.38 -8.73 -12.91
CA LEU A 173 -12.15 -7.42 -13.52
C LEU A 173 -12.60 -6.27 -12.61
N GLU A 174 -13.73 -6.42 -11.91
CA GLU A 174 -14.16 -5.46 -10.89
C GLU A 174 -13.15 -5.35 -9.74
N GLY A 175 -12.62 -6.49 -9.27
CA GLY A 175 -11.56 -6.52 -8.26
C GLY A 175 -10.30 -5.78 -8.72
N LEU A 176 -9.92 -5.92 -9.99
CA LEU A 176 -8.80 -5.18 -10.59
C LEU A 176 -9.08 -3.68 -10.63
N MET A 177 -10.27 -3.25 -11.06
CA MET A 177 -10.66 -1.84 -11.05
C MET A 177 -10.59 -1.25 -9.63
N ARG A 178 -10.97 -2.03 -8.61
CA ARG A 178 -10.90 -1.61 -7.22
C ARG A 178 -9.47 -1.41 -6.74
N ILE A 179 -8.52 -2.24 -7.20
CA ILE A 179 -7.09 -2.03 -6.98
C ILE A 179 -6.62 -0.76 -7.69
N GLN A 180 -7.03 -0.52 -8.94
CA GLN A 180 -6.68 0.71 -9.67
C GLN A 180 -7.18 1.98 -8.97
N GLU A 181 -8.39 1.94 -8.40
CA GLU A 181 -8.92 3.02 -7.56
C GLU A 181 -8.11 3.22 -6.28
N LYS A 182 -7.69 2.11 -5.63
CA LYS A 182 -6.81 2.16 -4.47
C LYS A 182 -5.48 2.83 -4.81
N ILE A 183 -4.83 2.42 -5.90
CA ILE A 183 -3.57 3.01 -6.39
C ILE A 183 -3.75 4.50 -6.71
N ARG A 184 -4.88 4.89 -7.31
CA ARG A 184 -5.18 6.29 -7.61
C ARG A 184 -5.22 7.14 -6.35
N SER A 185 -5.71 6.61 -5.23
CA SER A 185 -5.83 7.31 -3.95
C SER A 185 -4.52 7.39 -3.15
N GLU A 186 -3.49 6.63 -3.51
CA GLU A 186 -2.22 6.66 -2.82
C GLU A 186 -1.49 8.00 -3.01
N ARG A 187 -0.64 8.39 -2.05
CA ARG A 187 0.17 9.60 -2.16
C ARG A 187 1.63 9.24 -1.88
N VAL A 188 2.40 8.95 -2.92
CA VAL A 188 3.74 8.33 -2.79
C VAL A 188 4.81 9.36 -2.47
N VAL A 189 4.76 10.51 -3.14
CA VAL A 189 5.71 11.61 -2.99
C VAL A 189 5.29 12.46 -1.80
N ALA A 190 4.00 12.80 -1.64
CA ALA A 190 3.56 13.56 -0.47
C ALA A 190 3.83 12.83 0.86
N GLY A 191 3.71 11.49 0.88
CA GLY A 191 4.05 10.67 2.05
C GLY A 191 5.55 10.60 2.34
N ARG A 192 6.41 10.56 1.30
CA ARG A 192 7.88 10.60 1.46
C ARG A 192 8.41 11.98 1.86
N VAL A 193 7.73 13.04 1.44
CA VAL A 193 8.09 14.43 1.77
C VAL A 193 7.45 14.88 3.11
N GLY A 194 6.66 14.03 3.77
CA GLY A 194 6.09 14.30 5.09
C GLY A 194 5.02 15.40 5.10
N LEU A 195 4.40 15.69 3.95
CA LEU A 195 3.46 16.80 3.79
C LEU A 195 2.06 16.49 4.32
N TYR A 196 1.69 15.22 4.44
CA TYR A 196 0.40 14.78 5.01
C TYR A 196 0.54 13.41 5.71
N PRO A 197 -0.20 13.17 6.81
CA PRO A 197 -0.43 11.80 7.27
C PRO A 197 -1.18 11.03 6.18
N ASP A 198 -0.81 9.77 5.95
CA ASP A 198 -1.48 8.88 5.01
C ASP A 198 -2.98 8.70 5.35
N ALA A 199 -3.76 8.12 4.42
CA ALA A 199 -5.19 7.86 4.62
C ALA A 199 -5.50 6.86 5.77
N LEU A 200 -4.48 6.36 6.47
CA LEU A 200 -4.53 5.41 7.59
C LEU A 200 -3.88 5.96 8.88
N GLY A 201 -3.47 7.23 8.92
CA GLY A 201 -2.84 7.88 10.08
C GLY A 201 -1.44 7.38 10.49
N ARG A 202 -0.76 6.57 9.68
CA ARG A 202 0.62 6.13 9.88
C ARG A 202 1.58 7.14 9.25
N SER A 203 2.44 7.73 10.06
CA SER A 203 3.55 8.54 9.55
C SER A 203 4.49 7.66 8.71
N THR A 204 4.58 7.88 7.40
CA THR A 204 5.55 7.23 6.51
C THR A 204 6.94 7.83 6.64
N VAL A 205 7.41 7.98 7.87
CA VAL A 205 8.84 8.12 8.13
C VAL A 205 9.33 6.70 8.40
N ASP A 206 10.16 6.16 7.50
CA ASP A 206 10.95 4.96 7.78
C ASP A 206 11.56 5.13 9.19
N PRO A 207 11.41 4.16 10.12
CA PRO A 207 11.98 4.25 11.46
C PRO A 207 13.46 4.69 11.48
N ARG A 208 14.22 4.37 10.43
CA ARG A 208 15.63 4.77 10.26
C ARG A 208 15.82 6.24 9.87
N MET A 209 14.83 6.85 9.24
CA MET A 209 14.87 8.26 8.81
C MET A 209 14.50 9.22 9.96
N ARG A 210 13.77 8.75 10.99
CA ARG A 210 13.55 9.49 12.26
C ARG A 210 14.86 9.71 13.00
N GLU A 211 15.71 8.69 13.08
CA GLU A 211 17.01 8.79 13.75
C GLU A 211 17.97 9.79 13.08
N ILE A 212 17.89 9.96 11.76
CA ILE A 212 18.74 10.91 11.02
C ILE A 212 18.26 12.36 11.19
N LEU A 213 16.95 12.57 11.34
CA LEU A 213 16.37 13.90 11.55
C LEU A 213 16.51 14.37 13.01
N ASP A 214 16.41 13.46 14.00
CA ASP A 214 16.65 13.78 15.41
C ASP A 214 18.13 14.03 15.72
N LYS A 215 19.07 13.45 14.95
CA LYS A 215 20.52 13.70 15.09
C LYS A 215 21.02 15.04 14.52
N LYS A 216 20.14 15.85 13.93
CA LYS A 216 20.44 17.21 13.45
C LYS A 216 19.92 18.31 14.38
N LYS A 217 19.36 17.96 15.54
CA LYS A 217 19.17 18.85 16.69
C LYS A 217 20.22 18.57 17.74
#